data_AF-A0A352W906-F1
#
_entry.id   AF-A0A352W906-F1
#
_cell.length_a   1.000
_cell.length_b   1.000
_cell.length_c   1.000
_cell.angle_alpha   90.00
_cell.angle_beta   90.00
_cell.angle_gamma   90.00
#
_symmetry.space_group_name_H-M   'P 1'
#
loop_
_entity.id
_entity.type
_entity.pdbx_description
1 polymer ?
#
loop_
_entity_poly.entity_id
_entity_poly.type
_entity_poly.pdbx_seq_one_letter_code
_entity_poly.pdbx_strand_id
1 'polypeptide(L)' 'QVIYVSATPAQYELTRAEQVCEQIIRPTGLVDPAVEVRPVQGQIDDLIAEIRVRAERNERVLVTTLTKKMA' A
#
# COMPACT_ATOMS: atom_id res chain seq x y z
N GLN A 1 14.19 20.10 20.53
CA GLN A 1 12.94 19.33 20.38
C GLN A 1 12.80 18.93 18.92
N VAL A 2 12.42 17.69 18.63
CA VAL A 2 12.24 17.16 17.26
C VAL A 2 10.94 16.36 17.22
N ILE A 3 10.19 16.44 16.12
CA ILE A 3 8.98 15.66 15.87
C ILE A 3 9.22 14.82 14.63
N TYR A 4 9.06 13.50 14.75
CA TYR A 4 9.10 12.56 13.64
C TYR A 4 7.69 12.33 13.11
N VAL A 5 7.49 12.43 11.80
CA VAL A 5 6.17 12.24 11.16
C VAL A 5 6.33 11.18 10.08
N SER A 6 5.80 9.98 10.34
CA SER A 6 5.86 8.83 9.42
C SER A 6 4.67 7.91 9.65
N ALA A 7 4.15 7.29 8.59
CA ALA A 7 3.15 6.22 8.70
C ALA A 7 3.78 4.88 9.13
N THR A 8 5.10 4.72 8.92
CA THR A 8 5.87 3.53 9.26
C THR A 8 7.20 3.98 9.90
N PRO A 9 7.19 4.39 11.18
CA PRO A 9 8.40 4.85 11.87
C PRO A 9 9.44 3.72 11.96
N ALA A 10 10.69 4.03 11.64
CA ALA A 10 11.83 3.14 11.75
C ALA A 10 12.32 3.05 13.20
N GLN A 11 13.17 2.05 13.47
CA GLN A 11 13.72 1.79 14.81
C GLN A 11 14.42 3.02 15.42
N TYR A 12 15.08 3.83 14.60
CA TYR A 12 15.76 5.05 15.04
C TYR A 12 14.80 6.04 15.70
N GLU A 13 13.62 6.23 15.10
CA GLU A 13 12.59 7.16 15.59
C GLU A 13 11.95 6.59 16.86
N LEU A 14 11.61 5.30 16.84
CA LEU A 14 10.98 4.60 17.96
C LEU A 14 11.83 4.57 19.24
N THR A 15 13.14 4.40 19.10
CA THR A 15 14.08 4.34 20.24
C THR A 15 14.38 5.70 20.87
N ARG A 16 14.13 6.79 20.13
CA ARG A 16 14.39 8.16 20.59
C ARG A 16 13.14 8.91 21.00
N ALA A 17 11.97 8.44 20.58
CA ALA A 17 10.70 9.03 20.95
C ALA A 17 10.36 8.69 22.40
N GLU A 18 10.17 9.72 23.22
CA GLU A 18 9.60 9.56 24.57
C GLU A 18 8.10 9.21 24.50
N GLN A 19 7.42 9.66 23.44
CA GLN A 19 6.01 9.43 23.20
C GLN A 19 5.73 9.22 21.71
N VAL A 20 4.87 8.26 21.40
CA VAL A 20 4.33 8.03 20.06
C VAL A 20 2.85 8.42 20.05
N CYS A 21 2.47 9.30 19.13
CA CYS A 21 1.08 9.69 18.91
C CYS A 21 0.59 9.10 17.58
N GLU A 22 -0.53 8.39 17.59
CA GLU A 22 -1.09 7.75 16.40
C GLU A 22 -2.29 8.53 15.86
N GLN A 23 -2.31 8.76 14.54
CA GLN A 23 -3.44 9.35 13.83
C GLN A 23 -3.99 8.35 12.81
N ILE A 24 -4.91 7.48 13.27
CA ILE A 24 -5.46 6.38 12.47
C ILE A 24 -6.73 6.82 11.70
N ILE A 25 -7.53 7.70 12.30
CA ILE A 25 -8.82 8.10 11.74
C ILE A 25 -8.61 9.15 10.64
N ARG A 26 -9.15 8.88 9.44
CA ARG A 26 -9.17 9.82 8.32
C ARG A 26 -10.40 10.73 8.41
N PRO A 27 -10.28 12.06 8.23
CA PRO A 27 -11.42 12.98 8.25
C PRO A 27 -12.51 12.66 7.23
N THR A 28 -12.16 12.00 6.13
CA THR A 28 -13.08 11.60 5.05
C THR A 28 -13.80 10.27 5.31
N GLY A 29 -13.43 9.53 6.35
CA GLY A 29 -13.97 8.19 6.62
C GLY A 29 -13.45 7.09 5.69
N LEU A 30 -12.44 7.36 4.86
CA LEU A 30 -11.82 6.34 4.02
C LEU A 30 -11.18 5.24 4.87
N VAL A 31 -11.52 3.99 4.57
CA VAL A 31 -11.00 2.78 5.22
C VAL A 31 -9.76 2.25 4.51
N ASP A 32 -8.96 1.48 5.22
CA ASP A 32 -7.84 0.76 4.60
C ASP A 32 -8.36 -0.26 3.58
N PRO A 33 -7.66 -0.44 2.44
CA PRO A 33 -8.09 -1.36 1.40
C PRO A 33 -7.98 -2.82 1.87
N ALA A 34 -8.84 -3.68 1.31
CA ALA A 34 -8.72 -5.12 1.53
C ALA A 34 -7.46 -5.68 0.87
N VAL A 35 -6.83 -6.67 1.50
CA VAL A 35 -5.63 -7.35 1.01
C VAL A 35 -5.96 -8.82 0.74
N GLU A 36 -5.56 -9.32 -0.43
CA GLU A 36 -5.73 -10.71 -0.84
C GLU A 36 -4.38 -11.30 -1.29
N VAL A 37 -4.17 -12.60 -1.01
CA VAL A 37 -2.97 -13.34 -1.41
C VAL A 37 -3.37 -14.40 -2.42
N ARG A 38 -2.82 -14.31 -3.64
CA ARG A 38 -3.08 -15.24 -4.75
C ARG A 38 -1.82 -16.03 -5.12
N PRO A 39 -1.94 -17.27 -5.64
CA PRO A 39 -0.79 -18.05 -6.11
C PRO A 39 -0.06 -17.39 -7.28
N VAL A 40 1.23 -17.71 -7.44
CA VAL A 40 2.06 -17.22 -8.56
C VAL A 40 1.67 -17.82 -9.91
N GLN A 41 1.11 -19.04 -9.91
CA GLN A 41 0.71 -19.74 -11.13
C GLN A 41 -0.42 -18.95 -11.82
N GLY A 42 -0.19 -18.50 -13.06
CA GLY A 42 -1.17 -17.72 -13.81
C GLY A 42 -1.32 -16.26 -13.37
N GLN A 43 -0.40 -15.74 -12.52
CA GLN A 43 -0.52 -14.39 -11.94
C GLN A 43 -0.67 -13.26 -12.98
N ILE A 44 -0.10 -13.40 -14.18
CA ILE A 44 -0.15 -12.36 -15.21
C ILE A 44 -1.54 -12.31 -15.85
N ASP A 45 -2.13 -13.47 -16.15
CA ASP A 45 -3.47 -13.54 -16.74
C ASP A 45 -4.52 -13.06 -15.74
N ASP A 46 -4.38 -13.45 -14.47
CA ASP A 46 -5.21 -12.97 -13.36
C ASP A 46 -5.12 -11.45 -13.19
N LEU A 47 -3.90 -10.90 -13.16
CA LEU A 47 -3.66 -9.46 -13.06
C LEU A 47 -4.26 -8.69 -14.25
N ILE A 48 -4.09 -9.17 -15.48
CA ILE A 48 -4.65 -8.52 -16.68
C ILE A 48 -6.18 -8.53 -16.64
N ALA A 49 -6.80 -9.62 -16.17
CA ALA A 49 -8.25 -9.70 -16.02
C ALA A 49 -8.75 -8.66 -15.00
N GLU A 50 -8.11 -8.56 -13.83
CA GLU A 50 -8.46 -7.57 -12.81
C GLU A 50 -8.29 -6.13 -13.33
N ILE A 51 -7.20 -5.83 -14.03
CA ILE A 51 -6.97 -4.50 -14.63
C ILE A 51 -8.10 -4.12 -15.59
N ARG A 52 -8.59 -5.06 -16.42
CA ARG A 52 -9.71 -4.80 -17.34
C ARG A 52 -10.98 -4.44 -16.58
N VAL A 53 -11.31 -5.18 -15.52
CA VAL A 53 -12.48 -4.89 -14.66
C VAL A 53 -12.39 -3.49 -14.03
N ARG A 54 -11.20 -3.08 -13.59
CA ARG A 54 -10.99 -1.72 -13.04
C ARG A 54 -11.07 -0.64 -14.12
N ALA A 55 -10.55 -0.90 -15.31
CA ALA A 55 -10.59 0.03 -16.43
C ALA A 55 -12.02 0.31 -16.91
N GLU A 56 -12.89 -0.70 -16.93
CA GLU A 56 -14.33 -0.55 -17.24
C GLU A 56 -15.05 0.38 -16.25
N ARG A 57 -14.55 0.49 -15.02
CA ARG A 57 -15.04 1.39 -13.96
C ARG A 57 -14.35 2.76 -13.95
N ASN A 58 -13.49 3.04 -14.93
CA ASN A 58 -12.65 4.24 -14.98
C ASN A 58 -11.73 4.39 -13.73
N GLU A 59 -11.35 3.27 -13.11
CA GLU A 59 -10.40 3.21 -12.01
C GLU A 59 -8.96 2.99 -12.54
N ARG A 60 -7.96 3.11 -11.67
CA ARG A 60 -6.54 2.93 -12.00
C ARG A 60 -5.91 1.85 -11.12
N VAL A 61 -4.92 1.15 -11.67
CA VAL A 61 -4.17 0.08 -10.99
C VAL A 61 -2.69 0.47 -10.93
N LEU A 62 -2.08 0.28 -9.77
CA LEU A 62 -0.63 0.41 -9.57
C LEU A 62 -0.04 -0.98 -9.38
N VAL A 63 1.03 -1.29 -10.13
CA VAL A 63 1.72 -2.57 -10.08
C VAL A 63 3.19 -2.32 -9.76
N THR A 64 3.74 -3.08 -8.82
CA THR A 64 5.17 -3.08 -8.48
C THR A 64 5.76 -4.44 -8.83
N THR A 65 6.91 -4.44 -9.50
CA THR A 65 7.67 -5.65 -9.86
C THR A 65 9.08 -5.57 -9.29
N LEU A 66 9.75 -6.70 -9.12
CA LEU A 66 11.09 -6.75 -8.52
C LEU A 66 12.19 -6.30 -9.50
N THR A 67 12.00 -6.51 -10.79
CA THR A 67 13.02 -6.18 -11.80
C THR A 67 12.42 -5.36 -12.92
N LYS A 68 13.22 -4.44 -13.46
CA LYS A 68 12.85 -3.62 -14.62
C LYS A 68 12.49 -4.46 -15.85
N LYS A 69 13.07 -5.66 -16.00
CA LYS A 69 12.78 -6.55 -17.13
C LYS A 69 11.33 -7.08 -17.10
N MET A 70 10.70 -7.11 -15.93
CA MET A 70 9.31 -7.53 -15.76
C MET A 70 8.30 -6.39 -15.91
N ALA A 71 8.78 -5.13 -16.02
CA ALA A 71 7.96 -3.93 -16.16
C ALA A 71 7.89 -3.46 -17.61
#